data_AF-A0A9E6MZ42-F1
#
_entry.id   AF-A0A9E6MZ42-F1
#
_cell.length_a   1.000
_cell.length_b   1.000
_cell.length_c   1.000
_cell.angle_alpha   90.00
_cell.angle_beta   90.00
_cell.angle_gamma   90.00
#
_symmetry.space_group_name_H-M   'P 1'
#
loop_
_entity.id
_entity.type
_entity.pdbx_description
1 polymer ?
#
loop_
_entity_poly.entity_id
_entity_poly.type
_entity_poly.pdbx_seq_one_letter_code
_entity_poly.pdbx_strand_id
1 'polypeptide(L)'
;MRILTAVYNPSQSVQIKPSIILIPLTSPVRFFNGSDVLHSFPDQLVLHRSDSHAPLAVVSNRFQVVQPREILEFYRDLTEVSGFELETAGVLKGGKKFWALAKTNQTEVLKGGDTVNGYLLLATSCDGTLATTAQFTSVRVVCNNTLHIALGDNTGAVKVSHKTAFDAEAVKRQLGIAVSSWDGFMLRMRALADCKVTETQAQAFLNQIFTVQGLPQDKAVNASLELFKGKGLGANLSSAQGTAWGLVNSVTEYIDHVKRANSPDNRLDSAWFGQGANLKQSTWHEAMKMIA
;
A
#
# COMPACT_ATOMS: atom_id res chain seq x y z
N MET A 1 3.54 7.58 -23.13
CA MET A 1 4.05 7.90 -21.79
C MET A 1 4.64 6.62 -21.19
N ARG A 2 5.94 6.41 -21.36
CA ARG A 2 6.68 5.22 -20.88
C ARG A 2 6.86 5.32 -19.36
N ILE A 3 5.99 4.67 -18.60
CA ILE A 3 6.35 4.17 -17.27
C ILE A 3 6.88 2.76 -17.51
N LEU A 4 8.16 2.66 -17.86
CA LEU A 4 8.82 1.36 -17.91
C LEU A 4 9.15 0.99 -16.47
N THR A 5 8.35 0.09 -15.90
CA THR A 5 8.77 -1.29 -15.58
C THR A 5 7.83 -1.89 -14.50
N ALA A 6 6.96 -2.86 -14.75
CA ALA A 6 6.92 -3.95 -15.73
C ALA A 6 5.50 -4.13 -16.32
N VAL A 7 5.42 -4.60 -17.56
CA VAL A 7 4.21 -5.03 -18.25
C VAL A 7 4.12 -6.55 -18.08
N TYR A 8 3.00 -7.07 -17.55
CA TYR A 8 2.73 -8.51 -17.51
C TYR A 8 2.17 -8.99 -18.85
N ASN A 9 2.70 -10.11 -19.33
CA ASN A 9 2.18 -10.91 -20.44
C ASN A 9 1.78 -12.27 -19.86
N PRO A 10 0.53 -12.74 -20.06
CA PRO A 10 -0.04 -13.97 -19.45
C PRO A 10 0.60 -15.31 -19.86
N SER A 11 1.82 -15.30 -20.39
CA SER A 11 2.55 -16.48 -20.86
C SER A 11 4.02 -16.58 -20.35
N GLN A 12 4.48 -15.68 -19.47
CA GLN A 12 5.86 -15.71 -18.95
C GLN A 12 5.95 -15.50 -17.43
N SER A 13 6.83 -16.28 -16.78
CA SER A 13 7.27 -16.16 -15.38
C SER A 13 7.58 -14.72 -14.96
N VAL A 14 7.22 -14.34 -13.72
CA VAL A 14 7.47 -13.01 -13.13
C VAL A 14 8.92 -12.56 -13.35
N GLN A 15 9.14 -11.55 -14.20
CA GLN A 15 10.49 -10.99 -14.41
C GLN A 15 10.84 -10.01 -13.28
N ILE A 16 11.50 -10.54 -12.26
CA ILE A 16 12.09 -9.76 -11.19
C ILE A 16 13.27 -8.96 -11.78
N LYS A 17 13.16 -7.63 -11.75
CA LYS A 17 14.23 -6.75 -12.24
C LYS A 17 15.50 -6.87 -11.40
N PRO A 18 16.70 -6.60 -11.97
CA PRO A 18 17.96 -6.62 -11.23
C PRO A 18 17.95 -5.73 -9.98
N SER A 19 17.22 -4.61 -10.02
CA SER A 19 17.07 -3.69 -8.88
C SER A 19 16.29 -4.25 -7.69
N ILE A 20 15.56 -5.37 -7.87
CA ILE A 20 14.83 -6.10 -6.83
C ILE A 20 15.69 -7.26 -6.28
N ILE A 21 16.68 -7.76 -7.05
CA ILE A 21 17.70 -8.74 -6.60
C ILE A 21 18.83 -8.04 -5.82
N LEU A 22 18.47 -7.00 -5.08
CA LEU A 22 19.39 -6.19 -4.32
C LEU A 22 19.56 -6.88 -2.97
N ILE A 23 20.78 -7.23 -2.57
CA ILE A 23 21.05 -7.82 -1.26
C ILE A 23 21.60 -6.69 -0.38
N PRO A 24 20.86 -6.21 0.62
CA PRO A 24 21.42 -5.32 1.63
C PRO A 24 22.56 -6.03 2.36
N LEU A 25 23.76 -5.45 2.28
CA LEU A 25 24.95 -5.87 3.01
C LEU A 25 25.22 -4.90 4.16
N THR A 26 25.80 -5.39 5.25
CA THR A 26 26.20 -4.58 6.41
C THR A 26 27.71 -4.37 6.43
N SER A 27 28.13 -3.14 6.71
CA SER A 27 29.54 -2.77 6.95
C SER A 27 29.66 -1.86 8.18
N PRO A 28 30.78 -1.88 8.93
CA PRO A 28 30.99 -0.95 10.05
C PRO A 28 30.94 0.52 9.62
N VAL A 29 30.31 1.37 10.42
CA VAL A 29 30.34 2.83 10.19
C VAL A 29 31.71 3.39 10.52
N ARG A 30 32.26 4.18 9.60
CA ARG A 30 33.46 5.00 9.83
C ARG A 30 33.21 6.45 9.41
N PHE A 31 33.81 7.41 10.12
CA PHE A 31 33.61 8.84 9.87
C PHE A 31 34.88 9.66 10.13
N PHE A 32 34.94 10.83 9.50
CA PHE A 32 35.94 11.87 9.77
C PHE A 32 35.34 12.94 10.67
N ASN A 33 36.13 13.49 11.59
CA ASN A 33 35.70 14.56 12.51
C ASN A 33 36.30 15.94 12.13
N GLY A 34 36.79 16.09 10.89
CA GLY A 34 37.53 17.27 10.45
C GLY A 34 39.05 17.12 10.49
N SER A 35 39.57 16.01 11.02
CA SER A 35 40.95 15.54 10.83
C SER A 35 41.01 14.42 9.78
N ASP A 36 42.19 14.12 9.24
CA ASP A 36 42.43 12.97 8.35
C ASP A 36 42.42 11.61 9.09
N VAL A 37 42.04 11.60 10.38
CA VAL A 37 41.93 10.38 11.19
C VAL A 37 40.54 9.77 11.03
N LEU A 38 40.51 8.48 10.70
CA LEU A 38 39.28 7.72 10.53
C LEU A 38 38.80 7.14 11.86
N HIS A 39 37.63 7.59 12.32
CA HIS A 39 36.98 7.10 13.53
C HIS A 39 35.97 5.99 13.21
N SER A 40 35.70 5.11 14.18
CA SER A 40 34.66 4.07 14.07
C SER A 40 33.46 4.40 14.95
N PHE A 41 32.27 3.94 14.55
CA PHE A 41 31.07 3.98 15.38
C PHE A 41 30.57 2.53 15.62
N PRO A 42 31.07 1.86 16.68
CA PRO A 42 30.98 0.39 16.83
C PRO A 42 29.56 -0.20 16.89
N ASP A 43 28.58 0.58 17.35
CA ASP A 43 27.19 0.13 17.48
C ASP A 43 26.31 0.42 16.26
N GLN A 44 26.90 0.99 15.20
CA GLN A 44 26.20 1.35 13.97
C GLN A 44 26.80 0.64 12.77
N LEU A 45 25.92 0.20 11.89
CA LEU A 45 26.22 -0.46 10.63
C LEU A 45 25.67 0.39 9.48
N VAL A 46 26.43 0.46 8.40
CA VAL A 46 25.92 0.95 7.11
C VAL A 46 25.31 -0.23 6.38
N LEU A 47 24.04 -0.11 6.02
CA LEU A 47 23.42 -0.93 5.00
C LEU A 47 23.68 -0.33 3.63
N HIS A 48 24.19 -1.12 2.71
CA HIS A 48 24.45 -0.70 1.34
C HIS A 48 24.07 -1.80 0.34
N ARG A 49 23.93 -1.39 -0.92
CA ARG A 49 23.59 -2.32 -1.99
C ARG A 49 24.77 -3.24 -2.29
N SER A 50 24.49 -4.50 -2.62
CA SER A 50 25.49 -5.47 -3.07
C SER A 50 26.03 -5.20 -4.47
N ASP A 51 25.24 -4.55 -5.34
CA ASP A 51 25.57 -4.35 -6.76
C ASP A 51 26.37 -3.07 -7.04
N SER A 52 25.97 -1.96 -6.42
CA SER A 52 26.54 -0.63 -6.65
C SER A 52 27.28 -0.06 -5.44
N HIS A 53 27.26 -0.77 -4.31
CA HIS A 53 27.75 -0.28 -3.02
C HIS A 53 27.10 1.03 -2.55
N ALA A 54 26.01 1.48 -3.18
CA ALA A 54 25.35 2.70 -2.79
C ALA A 54 24.75 2.55 -1.37
N PRO A 55 24.91 3.55 -0.49
CA PRO A 55 24.40 3.48 0.87
C PRO A 55 22.87 3.55 0.88
N LEU A 56 22.26 2.73 1.74
CA LEU A 56 20.82 2.69 1.98
C LEU A 56 20.46 3.36 3.31
N ALA A 57 21.11 2.94 4.39
CA ALA A 57 20.82 3.42 5.74
C ALA A 57 22.00 3.22 6.70
N VAL A 58 21.97 3.95 7.81
CA VAL A 58 22.77 3.64 9.01
C VAL A 58 21.80 3.10 10.06
N VAL A 59 22.09 1.92 10.58
CA VAL A 59 21.22 1.19 11.53
C VAL A 59 22.04 0.67 12.71
N SER A 60 21.37 0.36 13.82
CA SER A 60 22.06 -0.27 14.95
C SER A 60 22.51 -1.68 14.61
N ASN A 61 23.51 -2.19 15.32
CA ASN A 61 23.97 -3.57 15.23
C ASN A 61 22.90 -4.63 15.60
N ARG A 62 21.75 -4.22 16.17
CA ARG A 62 20.62 -5.10 16.50
C ARG A 62 19.55 -5.14 15.40
N PHE A 63 19.68 -4.31 14.37
CA PHE A 63 18.70 -4.22 13.30
C PHE A 63 18.61 -5.54 12.52
N GLN A 64 17.42 -6.11 12.47
CA GLN A 64 17.11 -7.32 11.73
C GLN A 64 16.66 -6.94 10.32
N VAL A 65 17.57 -7.14 9.36
CA VAL A 65 17.29 -6.89 7.94
C VAL A 65 16.41 -8.01 7.40
N VAL A 66 15.32 -7.66 6.74
CA VAL A 66 14.55 -8.60 5.93
C VAL A 66 15.04 -8.52 4.49
N GLN A 67 15.59 -9.62 3.99
CA GLN A 67 16.17 -9.70 2.66
C GLN A 67 15.07 -9.75 1.60
N PRO A 68 15.24 -9.14 0.42
CA PRO A 68 14.25 -9.22 -0.67
C PRO A 68 13.92 -10.66 -1.08
N ARG A 69 14.88 -11.58 -0.93
CA ARG A 69 14.63 -13.02 -1.13
C ARG A 69 13.54 -13.54 -0.18
N GLU A 70 13.59 -13.21 1.11
CA GLU A 70 12.58 -13.65 2.09
C GLU A 70 11.17 -13.15 1.72
N ILE A 71 11.07 -11.93 1.15
CA ILE A 71 9.80 -11.37 0.65
C ILE A 71 9.27 -12.19 -0.54
N LEU A 72 10.13 -12.57 -1.48
CA LEU A 72 9.72 -13.35 -2.64
C LEU A 72 9.36 -14.79 -2.28
N GLU A 73 10.14 -15.41 -1.37
CA GLU A 73 9.89 -16.76 -0.86
C GLU A 73 8.57 -16.81 -0.09
N PHE A 74 8.25 -15.77 0.68
CA PHE A 74 6.96 -15.65 1.35
C PHE A 74 5.78 -15.79 0.38
N TYR A 75 5.87 -15.19 -0.81
CA TYR A 75 4.81 -15.29 -1.83
C TYR A 75 4.81 -16.60 -2.59
N ARG A 76 5.99 -17.18 -2.89
CA ARG A 76 6.08 -18.48 -3.56
C ARG A 76 5.23 -19.52 -2.83
N ASP A 77 5.39 -19.60 -1.51
CA ASP A 77 4.65 -20.56 -0.70
C ASP A 77 3.13 -20.29 -0.72
N LEU A 78 2.71 -19.02 -0.77
CA LEU A 78 1.29 -18.64 -0.91
C LEU A 78 0.74 -18.92 -2.30
N THR A 79 1.56 -18.83 -3.34
CA THR A 79 1.15 -19.17 -4.71
C THR A 79 0.94 -20.67 -4.87
N GLU A 80 1.79 -21.49 -4.26
CA GLU A 80 1.71 -22.96 -4.32
C GLU A 80 0.54 -23.51 -3.51
N VAL A 81 0.24 -22.92 -2.36
CA VAL A 81 -0.76 -23.47 -1.41
C VAL A 81 -2.14 -22.81 -1.55
N SER A 82 -2.20 -21.50 -1.82
CA SER A 82 -3.43 -20.71 -1.76
C SER A 82 -3.88 -20.17 -3.12
N GLY A 83 -3.14 -20.49 -4.20
CA GLY A 83 -3.42 -20.05 -5.55
C GLY A 83 -3.30 -18.53 -5.74
N PHE A 84 -2.48 -17.87 -4.92
CA PHE A 84 -2.19 -16.45 -5.12
C PHE A 84 -1.33 -16.27 -6.38
N GLU A 85 -1.43 -15.13 -7.03
CA GLU A 85 -0.63 -14.80 -8.20
C GLU A 85 0.23 -13.57 -7.89
N LEU A 86 1.55 -13.73 -7.88
CA LEU A 86 2.45 -12.60 -7.70
C LEU A 86 2.32 -11.65 -8.89
N GLU A 87 1.76 -10.45 -8.66
CA GLU A 87 1.43 -9.51 -9.74
C GLU A 87 2.58 -8.56 -10.02
N THR A 88 3.13 -7.95 -8.97
CA THR A 88 4.22 -6.98 -9.14
C THR A 88 5.07 -6.84 -7.88
N ALA A 89 6.32 -6.44 -8.06
CA ALA A 89 7.25 -6.15 -6.99
C ALA A 89 8.10 -4.94 -7.36
N GLY A 90 8.57 -4.20 -6.35
CA GLY A 90 9.28 -2.97 -6.57
C GLY A 90 10.07 -2.48 -5.37
N VAL A 91 10.72 -1.35 -5.59
CA VAL A 91 11.47 -0.63 -4.55
C VAL A 91 11.00 0.81 -4.49
N LEU A 92 11.02 1.39 -3.30
CA LEU A 92 10.75 2.81 -3.07
C LEU A 92 11.94 3.50 -2.43
N LYS A 93 11.94 4.84 -2.44
CA LYS A 93 12.93 5.69 -1.76
C LYS A 93 14.38 5.38 -2.14
N GLY A 94 14.62 5.14 -3.42
CA GLY A 94 15.96 4.81 -3.93
C GLY A 94 16.48 3.43 -3.52
N GLY A 95 15.59 2.49 -3.17
CA GLY A 95 15.96 1.13 -2.75
C GLY A 95 15.94 0.92 -1.23
N LYS A 96 15.52 1.92 -0.45
CA LYS A 96 15.42 1.81 1.01
C LYS A 96 14.18 1.04 1.47
N LYS A 97 13.18 0.88 0.60
CA LYS A 97 11.97 0.09 0.87
C LYS A 97 11.77 -0.92 -0.24
N PHE A 98 11.42 -2.15 0.13
CA PHE A 98 11.06 -3.23 -0.80
C PHE A 98 9.60 -3.58 -0.60
N TRP A 99 8.92 -3.93 -1.68
CA TRP A 99 7.53 -4.38 -1.60
C TRP A 99 7.20 -5.35 -2.72
N ALA A 100 6.22 -6.19 -2.46
CA ALA A 100 5.60 -7.07 -3.45
C ALA A 100 4.09 -7.14 -3.20
N LEU A 101 3.36 -7.39 -4.27
CA LEU A 101 1.91 -7.42 -4.30
C LEU A 101 1.49 -8.70 -5.04
N ALA A 102 0.72 -9.55 -4.36
CA ALA A 102 0.12 -10.73 -4.97
C ALA A 102 -1.39 -10.59 -5.01
N LYS A 103 -1.97 -10.88 -6.16
CA LYS A 103 -3.41 -11.00 -6.35
C LYS A 103 -3.89 -12.28 -5.65
N THR A 104 -4.98 -12.18 -4.92
CA THR A 104 -5.64 -13.33 -4.30
C THR A 104 -6.71 -13.89 -5.24
N ASN A 105 -7.30 -15.03 -4.89
CA ASN A 105 -8.46 -15.58 -5.59
C ASN A 105 -9.78 -14.86 -5.26
N GLN A 106 -9.71 -13.72 -4.59
CA GLN A 106 -10.86 -12.97 -4.16
C GLN A 106 -11.17 -11.86 -5.17
N THR A 107 -12.33 -11.97 -5.81
CA THR A 107 -12.83 -10.99 -6.78
C THR A 107 -14.31 -10.81 -6.56
N GLU A 108 -14.78 -9.59 -6.75
CA GLU A 108 -16.19 -9.24 -6.75
C GLU A 108 -16.53 -8.31 -7.91
N VAL A 109 -17.74 -8.47 -8.42
CA VAL A 109 -18.32 -7.57 -9.42
C VAL A 109 -19.58 -6.93 -8.85
N LEU A 110 -19.54 -5.62 -8.60
CA LEU A 110 -20.71 -4.83 -8.23
C LEU A 110 -21.57 -4.50 -9.47
N LYS A 111 -22.73 -3.89 -9.23
CA LYS A 111 -23.65 -3.41 -10.26
C LYS A 111 -22.91 -2.58 -11.32
N GLY A 112 -23.18 -2.87 -12.59
CA GLY A 112 -22.57 -2.16 -13.72
C GLY A 112 -21.18 -2.67 -14.12
N GLY A 113 -20.77 -3.86 -13.65
CA GLY A 113 -19.49 -4.48 -14.02
C GLY A 113 -18.30 -3.93 -13.24
N ASP A 114 -18.54 -3.23 -12.13
CA ASP A 114 -17.48 -2.62 -11.33
C ASP A 114 -16.73 -3.67 -10.52
N THR A 115 -15.55 -4.05 -11.02
CA THR A 115 -14.77 -5.17 -10.49
C THR A 115 -13.77 -4.72 -9.45
N VAL A 116 -13.74 -5.41 -8.31
CA VAL A 116 -12.80 -5.20 -7.21
C VAL A 116 -12.09 -6.51 -6.89
N ASN A 117 -10.76 -6.48 -6.91
CA ASN A 117 -9.90 -7.63 -6.67
C ASN A 117 -9.20 -7.50 -5.31
N GLY A 118 -9.02 -8.63 -4.63
CA GLY A 118 -8.25 -8.75 -3.40
C GLY A 118 -6.77 -8.97 -3.68
N TYR A 119 -5.94 -8.38 -2.84
CA TYR A 119 -4.49 -8.42 -2.91
C TYR A 119 -3.87 -8.58 -1.53
N LEU A 120 -2.69 -9.17 -1.48
CA LEU A 120 -1.82 -9.17 -0.31
C LEU A 120 -0.57 -8.34 -0.62
N LEU A 121 -0.40 -7.24 0.09
CA LEU A 121 0.78 -6.38 0.03
C LEU A 121 1.72 -6.73 1.18
N LEU A 122 2.99 -6.97 0.87
CA LEU A 122 4.07 -7.14 1.83
C LEU A 122 5.16 -6.13 1.50
N ALA A 123 5.55 -5.32 2.49
CA ALA A 123 6.59 -4.31 2.35
C ALA A 123 7.50 -4.25 3.57
N THR A 124 8.76 -3.84 3.38
CA THR A 124 9.76 -3.71 4.44
C THR A 124 10.72 -2.55 4.13
N SER A 125 11.49 -2.07 5.12
CA SER A 125 12.52 -1.05 4.90
C SER A 125 13.88 -1.40 5.49
N CYS A 126 14.93 -0.89 4.82
CA CYS A 126 16.31 -0.96 5.30
C CYS A 126 16.63 0.10 6.35
N ASP A 127 15.83 1.17 6.42
CA ASP A 127 16.11 2.34 7.26
C ASP A 127 15.24 2.40 8.52
N GLY A 128 14.41 1.38 8.77
CA GLY A 128 13.50 1.31 9.91
C GLY A 128 12.31 2.26 9.85
N THR A 129 12.13 3.02 8.76
CA THR A 129 10.97 3.91 8.56
C THR A 129 9.65 3.17 8.34
N LEU A 130 9.71 1.87 8.00
CA LEU A 130 8.56 1.00 7.86
C LEU A 130 8.91 -0.37 8.46
N ALA A 131 8.13 -0.82 9.44
CA ALA A 131 8.20 -2.21 9.90
C ALA A 131 7.82 -3.16 8.76
N THR A 132 8.36 -4.38 8.74
CA THR A 132 7.91 -5.38 7.77
C THR A 132 6.41 -5.62 7.95
N THR A 133 5.62 -5.21 6.96
CA THR A 133 4.17 -5.08 7.05
C THR A 133 3.52 -5.90 5.96
N ALA A 134 2.72 -6.88 6.35
CA ALA A 134 1.84 -7.63 5.46
C ALA A 134 0.38 -7.20 5.68
N GLN A 135 -0.35 -6.87 4.63
CA GLN A 135 -1.74 -6.41 4.75
C GLN A 135 -2.56 -6.75 3.52
N PHE A 136 -3.83 -7.10 3.73
CA PHE A 136 -4.77 -7.27 2.63
C PHE A 136 -5.24 -5.91 2.11
N THR A 137 -5.29 -5.78 0.80
CA THR A 137 -5.78 -4.59 0.10
C THR A 137 -6.77 -4.99 -0.99
N SER A 138 -7.64 -4.07 -1.37
CA SER A 138 -8.47 -4.18 -2.55
C SER A 138 -7.98 -3.22 -3.62
N VAL A 139 -8.09 -3.64 -4.87
CA VAL A 139 -7.87 -2.78 -6.03
C VAL A 139 -9.13 -2.76 -6.87
N ARG A 140 -9.69 -1.57 -7.08
CA ARG A 140 -10.81 -1.36 -8.00
C ARG A 140 -10.26 -1.25 -9.42
N VAL A 141 -10.60 -2.20 -10.28
CA VAL A 141 -9.92 -2.44 -11.57
C VAL A 141 -10.01 -1.24 -12.51
N VAL A 142 -11.16 -0.58 -12.60
CA VAL A 142 -11.39 0.50 -13.57
C VAL A 142 -10.54 1.75 -13.31
N CYS A 143 -10.11 1.97 -12.07
CA CYS A 143 -9.33 3.14 -11.65
C CYS A 143 -7.98 2.78 -11.02
N ASN A 144 -7.72 1.50 -10.77
CA ASN A 144 -6.54 1.01 -10.06
C ASN A 144 -6.33 1.69 -8.69
N ASN A 145 -7.41 2.02 -7.98
CA ASN A 145 -7.35 2.59 -6.63
C ASN A 145 -7.07 1.47 -5.62
N THR A 146 -6.07 1.64 -4.77
CA THR A 146 -5.74 0.68 -3.71
C THR A 146 -6.35 1.14 -2.38
N LEU A 147 -7.21 0.32 -1.78
CA LEU A 147 -7.80 0.55 -0.46
C LEU A 147 -7.39 -0.59 0.48
N HIS A 148 -6.94 -0.31 1.70
CA HIS A 148 -6.65 -1.40 2.63
C HIS A 148 -7.95 -2.01 3.15
N ILE A 149 -7.92 -3.33 3.31
CA ILE A 149 -9.04 -4.08 3.86
C ILE A 149 -8.74 -4.29 5.34
N ALA A 150 -9.52 -3.62 6.19
CA ALA A 150 -9.46 -3.87 7.63
C ALA A 150 -9.97 -5.29 7.92
N LEU A 151 -9.27 -6.00 8.81
CA LEU A 151 -9.61 -7.37 9.20
C LEU A 151 -10.34 -7.30 10.56
N GLY A 152 -11.67 -7.34 10.54
CA GLY A 152 -12.50 -7.20 11.74
C GLY A 152 -12.32 -5.84 12.44
N ASP A 153 -12.19 -5.85 13.78
CA ASP A 153 -11.95 -4.66 14.61
C ASP A 153 -10.49 -4.18 14.59
N ASN A 154 -9.61 -4.85 13.83
CA ASN A 154 -8.18 -4.58 13.79
C ASN A 154 -7.77 -3.98 12.43
N THR A 155 -6.64 -3.28 12.38
CA THR A 155 -6.18 -2.51 11.20
C THR A 155 -5.94 -3.34 9.93
N GLY A 156 -6.03 -4.67 10.00
CA GLY A 156 -5.84 -5.58 8.88
C GLY A 156 -4.39 -5.75 8.42
N ALA A 157 -3.43 -5.22 9.18
CA ALA A 157 -2.01 -5.31 8.88
C ALA A 157 -1.26 -6.07 9.98
N VAL A 158 -0.48 -7.07 9.58
CA VAL A 158 0.51 -7.76 10.41
C VAL A 158 1.83 -7.00 10.30
N LYS A 159 2.37 -6.53 11.43
CA LYS A 159 3.60 -5.73 11.48
C LYS A 159 4.67 -6.41 12.32
N VAL A 160 5.85 -6.62 11.73
CA VAL A 160 7.04 -7.18 12.39
C VAL A 160 8.10 -6.10 12.49
N SER A 161 8.52 -5.78 13.72
CA SER A 161 9.55 -4.78 13.96
C SER A 161 10.92 -5.25 13.50
N HIS A 162 11.79 -4.35 13.05
CA HIS A 162 13.20 -4.65 12.76
C HIS A 162 14.07 -4.92 14.01
N LYS A 163 13.47 -5.07 15.19
CA LYS A 163 14.15 -5.55 16.40
C LYS A 163 14.05 -7.07 16.56
N THR A 164 13.20 -7.71 15.77
CA THR A 164 12.89 -9.15 15.82
C THR A 164 13.14 -9.75 14.45
N ALA A 165 13.62 -11.00 14.41
CA ALA A 165 13.79 -11.72 13.15
C ALA A 165 12.43 -11.89 12.46
N PHE A 166 12.43 -11.79 11.13
CA PHE A 166 11.21 -12.01 10.35
C PHE A 166 10.91 -13.51 10.28
N ASP A 167 9.72 -13.89 10.73
CA ASP A 167 9.21 -15.26 10.64
C ASP A 167 8.03 -15.27 9.66
N ALA A 168 8.30 -15.71 8.43
CA ALA A 168 7.32 -15.80 7.36
C ALA A 168 6.11 -16.67 7.73
N GLU A 169 6.35 -17.79 8.42
CA GLU A 169 5.28 -18.72 8.82
C GLU A 169 4.39 -18.12 9.90
N ALA A 170 4.97 -17.40 10.87
CA ALA A 170 4.19 -16.66 11.85
C ALA A 170 3.32 -15.59 11.21
N VAL A 171 3.85 -14.85 10.22
CA VAL A 171 3.07 -13.84 9.48
C VAL A 171 1.95 -14.50 8.69
N LYS A 172 2.21 -15.60 7.97
CA LYS A 172 1.18 -16.34 7.23
C LYS A 172 0.07 -16.87 8.13
N ARG A 173 0.42 -17.44 9.30
CA ARG A 173 -0.58 -17.89 10.29
C ARG A 173 -1.47 -16.74 10.75
N GLN A 174 -0.90 -15.57 11.05
CA GLN A 174 -1.66 -14.39 11.45
C GLN A 174 -2.57 -13.88 10.33
N LEU A 175 -2.12 -13.91 9.07
CA LEU A 175 -2.95 -13.57 7.92
C LEU A 175 -4.06 -14.60 7.68
N GLY A 176 -3.78 -15.89 7.85
CA GLY A 176 -4.72 -17.00 7.64
C GLY A 176 -5.87 -17.03 8.65
N ILE A 177 -5.64 -16.55 9.88
CA ILE A 177 -6.71 -16.34 10.87
C ILE A 177 -7.71 -15.26 10.40
N ALA A 178 -7.33 -14.41 9.44
CA ALA A 178 -8.10 -13.23 9.04
C ALA A 178 -8.91 -13.39 7.74
N VAL A 179 -8.99 -14.59 7.15
CA VAL A 179 -9.64 -14.85 5.84
C VAL A 179 -11.14 -14.50 5.81
N SER A 180 -11.84 -14.53 6.95
CA SER A 180 -13.26 -14.13 7.06
C SER A 180 -13.54 -12.65 6.77
N SER A 181 -12.50 -11.84 6.60
CA SER A 181 -12.63 -10.39 6.46
C SER A 181 -12.98 -9.94 5.05
N TRP A 182 -12.69 -10.75 4.03
CA TRP A 182 -13.06 -10.41 2.65
C TRP A 182 -14.57 -10.36 2.51
N ASP A 183 -15.29 -11.40 2.94
CA ASP A 183 -16.76 -11.44 2.86
C ASP A 183 -17.43 -10.27 3.59
N GLY A 184 -16.91 -9.93 4.78
CA GLY A 184 -17.37 -8.77 5.54
C GLY A 184 -17.10 -7.44 4.81
N PHE A 185 -15.94 -7.31 4.17
CA PHE A 185 -15.61 -6.18 3.31
C PHE A 185 -16.59 -6.11 2.11
N MET A 186 -16.93 -7.26 1.51
CA MET A 186 -17.84 -7.32 0.37
C MET A 186 -19.24 -6.86 0.71
N LEU A 187 -19.78 -7.33 1.83
CA LEU A 187 -21.11 -6.93 2.31
C LEU A 187 -21.18 -5.43 2.53
N ARG A 188 -20.17 -4.85 3.19
CA ARG A 188 -20.07 -3.41 3.44
C ARG A 188 -19.93 -2.61 2.14
N MET A 189 -19.14 -3.09 1.20
CA MET A 189 -18.96 -2.46 -0.10
C MET A 189 -20.26 -2.44 -0.91
N ARG A 190 -21.01 -3.56 -0.94
CA ARG A 190 -22.33 -3.63 -1.57
C ARG A 190 -23.32 -2.66 -0.91
N ALA A 191 -23.34 -2.60 0.42
CA ALA A 191 -24.20 -1.65 1.14
C ALA A 191 -23.86 -0.18 0.82
N LEU A 192 -22.57 0.17 0.71
CA LEU A 192 -22.16 1.50 0.27
C LEU A 192 -22.56 1.83 -1.18
N ALA A 193 -22.53 0.83 -2.06
CA ALA A 193 -22.94 0.98 -3.46
C ALA A 193 -24.46 1.18 -3.60
N ASP A 194 -25.24 0.72 -2.63
CA ASP A 194 -26.69 0.91 -2.58
C ASP A 194 -27.10 2.19 -1.82
N CYS A 195 -26.22 2.72 -0.97
CA CYS A 195 -26.46 3.97 -0.22
C CYS A 195 -26.31 5.20 -1.11
N LYS A 196 -27.40 5.94 -1.34
CA LYS A 196 -27.41 7.16 -2.16
C LYS A 196 -26.91 8.37 -1.39
N VAL A 197 -26.10 9.19 -2.05
CA VAL A 197 -25.48 10.39 -1.48
C VAL A 197 -25.71 11.58 -2.41
N THR A 198 -26.30 12.64 -1.87
CA THR A 198 -26.49 13.92 -2.58
C THR A 198 -25.17 14.70 -2.66
N GLU A 199 -25.06 15.64 -3.60
CA GLU A 199 -23.87 16.51 -3.69
C GLU A 199 -23.62 17.29 -2.40
N THR A 200 -24.67 17.77 -1.72
CA THR A 200 -24.55 18.47 -0.44
C THR A 200 -23.99 17.57 0.66
N GLN A 201 -24.45 16.33 0.76
CA GLN A 201 -23.90 15.35 1.70
C GLN A 201 -22.44 15.00 1.37
N ALA A 202 -22.13 14.81 0.08
CA ALA A 202 -20.76 14.55 -0.37
C ALA A 202 -19.82 15.71 -0.01
N GLN A 203 -20.23 16.95 -0.26
CA GLN A 203 -19.46 18.15 0.10
C GLN A 203 -19.20 18.25 1.60
N ALA A 204 -20.22 18.01 2.43
CA ALA A 204 -20.08 18.02 3.89
C ALA A 204 -19.12 16.92 4.38
N PHE A 205 -19.26 15.71 3.85
CA PHE A 205 -18.38 14.58 4.16
C PHE A 205 -16.93 14.87 3.80
N LEU A 206 -16.66 15.38 2.60
CA LEU A 206 -15.31 15.70 2.15
C LEU A 206 -14.69 16.80 3.03
N ASN A 207 -15.45 17.83 3.38
CA ASN A 207 -14.99 18.87 4.31
C ASN A 207 -14.56 18.26 5.66
N GLN A 208 -15.37 17.37 6.23
CA GLN A 208 -15.04 16.69 7.49
C GLN A 208 -13.74 15.86 7.35
N ILE A 209 -13.66 15.02 6.32
CA ILE A 209 -12.52 14.12 6.09
C ILE A 209 -11.20 14.88 5.90
N PHE A 210 -11.20 15.96 5.13
CA PHE A 210 -9.98 16.73 4.86
C PHE A 210 -9.63 17.72 5.99
N THR A 211 -10.61 18.17 6.79
CA THR A 211 -10.39 19.03 7.96
C THR A 211 -9.70 18.28 9.09
N VAL A 212 -10.17 17.07 9.41
CA VAL A 212 -9.61 16.26 10.51
C VAL A 212 -8.13 15.90 10.27
N GLN A 213 -7.68 15.90 9.02
CA GLN A 213 -6.33 15.49 8.63
C GLN A 213 -5.40 16.67 8.28
N GLY A 214 -5.82 17.92 8.53
CA GLY A 214 -4.97 19.12 8.39
C GLY A 214 -4.47 19.42 6.97
N LEU A 215 -5.18 18.94 5.94
CA LEU A 215 -4.83 19.19 4.53
C LEU A 215 -5.38 20.55 4.05
N PRO A 216 -4.78 21.20 3.03
CA PRO A 216 -5.36 22.39 2.41
C PRO A 216 -6.76 22.07 1.87
N GLN A 217 -7.78 22.56 2.57
CA GLN A 217 -9.15 22.05 2.46
C GLN A 217 -9.71 22.24 1.05
N ASP A 218 -9.71 23.46 0.52
CA ASP A 218 -10.49 23.79 -0.67
C ASP A 218 -10.06 23.01 -1.91
N LYS A 219 -8.74 22.84 -2.14
CA LYS A 219 -8.26 22.17 -3.35
C LYS A 219 -8.51 20.66 -3.33
N ALA A 220 -8.30 20.01 -2.17
CA ALA A 220 -8.47 18.57 -2.06
C ALA A 220 -9.95 18.17 -2.06
N VAL A 221 -10.77 18.96 -1.36
CA VAL A 221 -12.23 18.80 -1.34
C VAL A 221 -12.81 19.01 -2.74
N ASN A 222 -12.50 20.12 -3.40
CA ASN A 222 -13.03 20.41 -4.74
C ASN A 222 -12.60 19.34 -5.75
N ALA A 223 -11.33 18.91 -5.73
CA ALA A 223 -10.86 17.84 -6.60
C ALA A 223 -11.62 16.52 -6.37
N SER A 224 -11.81 16.13 -5.10
CA SER A 224 -12.53 14.89 -4.75
C SER A 224 -14.02 14.97 -5.09
N LEU A 225 -14.63 16.15 -4.95
CA LEU A 225 -16.03 16.37 -5.33
C LEU A 225 -16.21 16.29 -6.84
N GLU A 226 -15.32 16.88 -7.62
CA GLU A 226 -15.35 16.79 -9.08
C GLU A 226 -15.20 15.34 -9.58
N LEU A 227 -14.33 14.55 -8.93
CA LEU A 227 -14.21 13.12 -9.20
C LEU A 227 -15.53 12.38 -8.89
N PHE A 228 -16.16 12.68 -7.75
CA PHE A 228 -17.47 12.12 -7.37
C PHE A 228 -18.58 12.46 -8.36
N LYS A 229 -18.57 13.70 -8.90
CA LYS A 229 -19.58 14.21 -9.84
C LYS A 229 -19.48 13.66 -11.27
N GLY A 230 -18.59 12.70 -11.52
CA GLY A 230 -18.50 12.00 -12.80
C GLY A 230 -17.17 12.16 -13.53
N LYS A 231 -16.23 12.99 -13.03
CA LYS A 231 -14.87 13.06 -13.62
C LYS A 231 -13.97 11.91 -13.21
N GLY A 232 -14.30 11.20 -12.13
CA GLY A 232 -13.55 10.06 -11.65
C GLY A 232 -13.69 8.85 -12.56
N LEU A 233 -12.66 8.03 -12.61
CA LEU A 233 -12.68 6.79 -13.39
C LEU A 233 -13.74 5.84 -12.84
N GLY A 234 -14.70 5.46 -13.69
CA GLY A 234 -15.84 4.63 -13.29
C GLY A 234 -16.83 5.33 -12.35
N ALA A 235 -16.80 6.66 -12.21
CA ALA A 235 -17.76 7.41 -11.40
C ALA A 235 -19.21 7.33 -11.94
N ASN A 236 -19.37 7.06 -13.24
CA ASN A 236 -20.67 6.87 -13.90
C ASN A 236 -21.19 5.43 -13.84
N LEU A 237 -20.46 4.49 -13.21
CA LEU A 237 -20.96 3.13 -13.00
C LEU A 237 -22.11 3.14 -11.99
N SER A 238 -23.08 2.24 -12.16
CA SER A 238 -24.26 2.17 -11.28
C SER A 238 -23.92 1.91 -9.80
N SER A 239 -22.79 1.25 -9.53
CA SER A 239 -22.26 1.05 -8.18
C SER A 239 -21.72 2.32 -7.53
N ALA A 240 -21.32 3.32 -8.33
CA ALA A 240 -20.56 4.48 -7.87
C ALA A 240 -21.38 5.79 -8.00
N GLN A 241 -22.14 5.97 -9.08
CA GLN A 241 -22.81 7.22 -9.40
C GLN A 241 -23.81 7.65 -8.31
N GLY A 242 -23.48 8.74 -7.62
CA GLY A 242 -24.30 9.28 -6.53
C GLY A 242 -24.45 8.33 -5.34
N THR A 243 -23.42 7.52 -5.06
CA THR A 243 -23.43 6.53 -3.95
C THR A 243 -22.31 6.79 -2.96
N ALA A 244 -22.44 6.25 -1.75
CA ALA A 244 -21.37 6.30 -0.76
C ALA A 244 -20.11 5.53 -1.24
N TRP A 245 -20.28 4.47 -2.04
CA TRP A 245 -19.15 3.79 -2.69
C TRP A 245 -18.43 4.70 -3.68
N GLY A 246 -19.16 5.46 -4.49
CA GLY A 246 -18.56 6.48 -5.38
C GLY A 246 -17.79 7.55 -4.62
N LEU A 247 -18.27 7.93 -3.44
CA LEU A 247 -17.60 8.89 -2.56
C LEU A 247 -16.29 8.36 -1.98
N VAL A 248 -16.25 7.09 -1.54
CA VAL A 248 -14.99 6.43 -1.15
C VAL A 248 -14.01 6.38 -2.32
N ASN A 249 -14.52 6.07 -3.52
CA ASN A 249 -13.68 5.98 -4.72
C ASN A 249 -13.12 7.33 -5.15
N SER A 250 -13.86 8.43 -4.98
CA SER A 250 -13.38 9.75 -5.36
C SER A 250 -12.19 10.19 -4.49
N VAL A 251 -12.22 9.87 -3.18
CA VAL A 251 -11.12 10.17 -2.26
C VAL A 251 -9.92 9.24 -2.50
N THR A 252 -10.15 7.95 -2.71
CA THR A 252 -9.05 7.01 -2.99
C THR A 252 -8.36 7.33 -4.32
N GLU A 253 -9.13 7.68 -5.36
CA GLU A 253 -8.59 8.14 -6.66
C GLU A 253 -7.80 9.44 -6.50
N TYR A 254 -8.32 10.39 -5.71
CA TYR A 254 -7.59 11.61 -5.42
C TYR A 254 -6.23 11.31 -4.80
N ILE A 255 -6.16 10.41 -3.82
CA ILE A 255 -4.92 10.07 -3.11
C ILE A 255 -3.93 9.34 -4.02
N ASP A 256 -4.40 8.37 -4.80
CA ASP A 256 -3.53 7.49 -5.59
C ASP A 256 -3.01 8.16 -6.86
N HIS A 257 -3.83 9.02 -7.48
CA HIS A 257 -3.56 9.52 -8.84
C HIS A 257 -3.45 11.04 -8.93
N VAL A 258 -4.25 11.79 -8.19
CA VAL A 258 -4.40 13.25 -8.38
C VAL A 258 -3.53 14.07 -7.42
N LYS A 259 -3.36 13.63 -6.17
CA LYS A 259 -2.65 14.36 -5.12
C LYS A 259 -1.22 14.64 -5.57
N ARG A 260 -0.83 15.91 -5.50
CA ARG A 260 0.53 16.33 -5.83
C ARG A 260 1.52 15.76 -4.82
N ALA A 261 2.63 15.26 -5.32
CA ALA A 261 3.76 14.80 -4.52
C ALA A 261 5.06 15.17 -5.25
N ASN A 262 6.15 15.30 -4.50
CA ASN A 262 7.46 15.63 -5.06
C ASN A 262 7.98 14.56 -6.04
N SER A 263 7.48 13.33 -5.93
CA SER A 263 7.75 12.24 -6.88
C SER A 263 6.61 11.21 -6.86
N PRO A 264 6.46 10.38 -7.91
CA PRO A 264 5.54 9.25 -7.91
C PRO A 264 5.80 8.27 -6.76
N ASP A 265 7.07 8.06 -6.44
CA ASP A 265 7.56 7.24 -5.33
C ASP A 265 7.05 7.74 -3.96
N ASN A 266 7.13 9.05 -3.72
CA ASN A 266 6.62 9.67 -2.50
C ASN A 266 5.09 9.56 -2.40
N ARG A 267 4.38 9.64 -3.53
CA ARG A 267 2.92 9.46 -3.55
C ARG A 267 2.54 8.05 -3.18
N LEU A 268 3.17 7.04 -3.79
CA LEU A 268 2.87 5.63 -3.53
C LEU A 268 3.17 5.25 -2.07
N ASP A 269 4.32 5.68 -1.55
CA ASP A 269 4.69 5.50 -0.15
C ASP A 269 3.67 6.12 0.81
N SER A 270 3.22 7.35 0.54
CA SER A 270 2.16 8.02 1.32
C SER A 270 0.81 7.31 1.19
N ALA A 271 0.46 6.85 -0.01
CA ALA A 271 -0.81 6.22 -0.34
C ALA A 271 -0.99 4.84 0.32
N TRP A 272 0.11 4.11 0.55
CA TRP A 272 0.10 2.78 1.16
C TRP A 272 0.53 2.75 2.63
N PHE A 273 1.38 3.67 3.09
CA PHE A 273 1.96 3.56 4.43
C PHE A 273 1.91 4.86 5.25
N GLY A 274 1.53 5.98 4.63
CA GLY A 274 1.57 7.30 5.27
C GLY A 274 0.19 7.94 5.45
N GLN A 275 0.18 9.27 5.41
CA GLN A 275 -1.05 10.07 5.57
C GLN A 275 -2.13 9.72 4.54
N GLY A 276 -1.74 9.33 3.33
CA GLY A 276 -2.69 8.89 2.30
C GLY A 276 -3.42 7.62 2.73
N ALA A 277 -2.71 6.61 3.22
CA ALA A 277 -3.32 5.39 3.74
C ALA A 277 -4.29 5.68 4.91
N ASN A 278 -3.88 6.53 5.86
CA ASN A 278 -4.72 6.92 6.99
C ASN A 278 -6.00 7.66 6.55
N LEU A 279 -5.87 8.54 5.55
CA LEU A 279 -7.01 9.25 4.98
C LEU A 279 -8.00 8.27 4.33
N LYS A 280 -7.53 7.33 3.49
CA LYS A 280 -8.39 6.29 2.89
C LYS A 280 -9.13 5.47 3.94
N GLN A 281 -8.44 5.09 5.03
CA GLN A 281 -9.06 4.33 6.12
C GLN A 281 -10.09 5.16 6.89
N SER A 282 -9.80 6.44 7.11
CA SER A 282 -10.76 7.36 7.74
C SER A 282 -11.98 7.57 6.87
N THR A 283 -11.79 7.73 5.56
CA THR A 283 -12.87 7.83 4.57
C THR A 283 -13.74 6.57 4.56
N TRP A 284 -13.14 5.38 4.55
CA TRP A 284 -13.89 4.13 4.65
C TRP A 284 -14.72 4.07 5.94
N HIS A 285 -14.11 4.31 7.10
CA HIS A 285 -14.80 4.29 8.39
C HIS A 285 -15.93 5.32 8.48
N GLU A 286 -15.73 6.53 7.96
CA GLU A 286 -16.78 7.55 7.97
C GLU A 286 -17.92 7.18 7.01
N ALA A 287 -17.60 6.63 5.84
CA ALA A 287 -18.62 6.15 4.90
C ALA A 287 -19.44 5.00 5.50
N MET A 288 -18.82 4.12 6.31
CA MET A 288 -19.54 3.06 7.04
C MET A 288 -20.63 3.59 7.96
N LYS A 289 -20.51 4.82 8.48
CA LYS A 289 -21.56 5.42 9.32
C LYS A 289 -22.80 5.81 8.53
N MET A 290 -22.72 5.90 7.20
CA MET A 290 -23.88 6.19 6.34
C MET A 290 -24.78 4.97 6.11
N ILE A 291 -24.32 3.78 6.49
CA ILE A 291 -25.04 2.51 6.31
C ILE A 291 -25.28 1.78 7.65
N ALA A 292 -24.94 2.42 8.76
CA ALA A 292 -25.09 1.92 10.11
C ALA A 292 -26.45 2.28 10.72
#